data_AF-A0A4P7BEY1-F1
#
_entry.id   AF-A0A4P7BEY1-F1
#
_cell.length_a   1.000
_cell.length_b   1.000
_cell.length_c   1.000
_cell.angle_alpha   90.00
_cell.angle_beta   90.00
_cell.angle_gamma   90.00
#
_symmetry.space_group_name_H-M   'P 1'
#
loop_
_entity.id
_entity.type
_entity.pdbx_description
1 polymer ?
#
loop_
_entity_poly.entity_id
_entity_poly.type
_entity_poly.pdbx_seq_one_letter_code
_entity_poly.pdbx_strand_id
1 'polypeptide(L)'
;MTGKFTLFTATVPRTLGKVYRLGPSGLEKQTAGELSEASFEVLSFNTIDQFAVLIGSVSTAQAISSSIPLSGSIKGKIVAKARAVRHPEALTRTAKDFGFPNGTRGVIVLDYDARSDTLPLTQAELWKMLTTIAPAVANAGVLWWCSGSSHIFNDDEKVYGLRGQRLYLMVADTGDTERVGEVLMKRLWLNGYGYIAISSSGQRLERADIDSAMFQPARLDFAGGAECKPPLVQRRGTPIVLAAGSWLDTTSAIENLTPDEETRYVALVSAAYAKAAGAAQEARERWKESRRDTAISSLSSTGMTIAEASERVDRSLSAALGGVLLGDFDVRMAGGEAVKIGTILDNRERFHGALTLDPLEPDYANGKVTGKLFLYGASPTLHSFARGGTTYRLRRQPHRLYMQRGRKAELADEILKALAEEPDVFIRGESLVVMEDGRMRPLRKHNLAHLIGTRAALYVKNDKGLDLPVDVPNDVVEMVIAMAEG
;
A
#
# COMPACT_ATOMS: atom_id res chain seq x y z
N MET A 1 -13.92 -33.33 -13.43
CA MET A 1 -14.35 -32.00 -12.94
C MET A 1 -13.62 -30.93 -13.73
N THR A 2 -14.33 -29.91 -14.20
CA THR A 2 -13.80 -28.74 -14.92
C THR A 2 -13.14 -27.76 -13.95
N GLY A 3 -12.16 -26.98 -14.40
CA GLY A 3 -11.68 -25.81 -13.66
C GLY A 3 -12.54 -24.59 -13.92
N LYS A 4 -12.46 -23.62 -13.02
CA LYS A 4 -13.25 -22.38 -13.04
C LYS A 4 -12.36 -21.15 -12.83
N PHE A 5 -12.81 -20.02 -13.38
CA PHE A 5 -12.31 -18.68 -13.08
C PHE A 5 -13.40 -17.65 -13.37
N THR A 6 -13.26 -16.43 -12.87
CA THR A 6 -14.24 -15.37 -13.13
C THR A 6 -13.72 -14.41 -14.20
N LEU A 7 -14.56 -14.13 -15.20
CA LEU A 7 -14.37 -13.05 -16.17
C LEU A 7 -15.21 -11.84 -15.75
N PHE A 8 -14.58 -10.68 -15.69
CA PHE A 8 -15.21 -9.39 -15.41
C PHE A 8 -15.26 -8.60 -16.70
N THR A 9 -16.42 -8.04 -17.03
CA THR A 9 -16.58 -7.12 -18.16
C THR A 9 -16.98 -5.76 -17.64
N ALA A 10 -16.14 -4.75 -17.86
CA ALA A 10 -16.34 -3.43 -17.30
C ALA A 10 -17.38 -2.63 -18.07
N THR A 11 -18.22 -1.93 -17.32
CA THR A 11 -19.10 -0.89 -17.85
C THR A 11 -18.54 0.49 -17.50
N VAL A 12 -17.98 0.64 -16.29
CA VAL A 12 -17.37 1.89 -15.81
C VAL A 12 -16.06 1.60 -15.08
N PRO A 13 -14.89 1.98 -15.65
CA PRO A 13 -14.71 2.58 -16.97
C PRO A 13 -14.98 1.58 -18.11
N ARG A 14 -15.09 2.08 -19.36
CA ARG A 14 -15.28 1.22 -20.56
C ARG A 14 -14.05 0.39 -20.93
N THR A 15 -12.86 0.84 -20.54
CA THR A 15 -11.59 0.15 -20.78
C THR A 15 -10.93 -0.08 -19.43
N LEU A 16 -10.44 -1.30 -19.18
CA LEU A 16 -9.63 -1.69 -18.02
C LEU A 16 -8.13 -1.79 -18.34
N GLY A 17 -7.80 -2.01 -19.60
CA GLY A 17 -6.42 -2.01 -20.08
C GLY A 17 -5.74 -0.64 -19.99
N LYS A 18 -4.43 -0.62 -20.18
CA LYS A 18 -3.68 0.63 -20.36
C LYS A 18 -4.06 1.26 -21.69
N VAL A 19 -4.08 2.59 -21.76
CA VAL A 19 -4.26 3.35 -23.00
C VAL A 19 -2.92 4.00 -23.36
N TYR A 20 -2.47 3.78 -24.59
CA TYR A 20 -1.25 4.39 -25.14
C TYR A 20 -1.60 5.36 -26.26
N ARG A 21 -0.97 6.53 -26.27
CA ARG A 21 -1.11 7.53 -27.34
C ARG A 21 0.21 8.29 -27.52
N LEU A 22 0.41 8.90 -28.69
CA LEU A 22 1.50 9.85 -28.89
C LEU A 22 1.01 11.26 -28.51
N GLY A 23 1.73 11.89 -27.59
CA GLY A 23 1.55 13.29 -27.21
C GLY A 23 2.72 14.16 -27.66
N PRO A 24 2.71 15.47 -27.31
CA PRO A 24 3.75 16.42 -27.74
C PRO A 24 5.16 16.03 -27.31
N SER A 25 5.29 15.31 -26.19
CA SER A 25 6.58 14.86 -25.62
C SER A 25 6.87 13.38 -25.90
N GLY A 26 6.15 12.75 -26.82
CA GLY A 26 6.32 11.33 -27.16
C GLY A 26 5.22 10.44 -26.58
N LEU A 27 5.57 9.20 -26.23
CA LEU A 27 4.59 8.20 -25.78
C LEU A 27 3.99 8.56 -24.42
N GLU A 28 2.67 8.71 -24.38
CA GLU A 28 1.89 8.88 -23.16
C GLU A 28 1.17 7.58 -22.80
N LYS A 29 1.18 7.25 -21.50
CA LYS A 29 0.47 6.10 -20.92
C LYS A 29 -0.59 6.59 -19.95
N GLN A 30 -1.85 6.26 -20.21
CA GLN A 30 -2.93 6.41 -19.26
C GLN A 30 -3.34 5.04 -18.74
N THR A 31 -3.35 4.87 -17.42
CA THR A 31 -3.93 3.67 -16.80
C THR A 31 -5.45 3.85 -16.75
N ALA A 32 -6.21 2.80 -17.08
CA ALA A 32 -7.65 2.82 -16.92
C ALA A 32 -8.06 3.20 -15.49
N GLY A 33 -9.21 3.88 -15.37
CA GLY A 33 -9.82 4.17 -14.08
C GLY A 33 -10.21 2.90 -13.31
N GLU A 34 -10.58 3.04 -12.04
CA GLU A 34 -10.96 1.90 -11.21
C GLU A 34 -12.26 1.26 -11.69
N LEU A 35 -12.30 -0.07 -11.73
CA LEU A 35 -13.54 -0.82 -11.98
C LEU A 35 -14.58 -0.48 -10.90
N SER A 36 -15.53 0.36 -11.28
CA SER A 36 -16.62 0.83 -10.42
C SER A 36 -17.92 0.12 -10.70
N GLU A 37 -18.15 -0.31 -11.94
CA GLU A 37 -19.29 -1.10 -12.37
C GLU A 37 -18.88 -2.13 -13.44
N ALA A 38 -19.33 -3.37 -13.27
CA ALA A 38 -19.03 -4.49 -14.15
C ALA A 38 -20.18 -5.50 -14.16
N SER A 39 -20.15 -6.41 -15.13
CA SER A 39 -20.73 -7.75 -14.96
C SER A 39 -19.62 -8.76 -14.69
N PHE A 40 -19.98 -9.87 -14.05
CA PHE A 40 -19.11 -11.03 -13.91
C PHE A 40 -19.77 -12.27 -14.51
N GLU A 41 -18.94 -13.21 -14.96
CA GLU A 41 -19.32 -14.55 -15.40
C GLU A 41 -18.26 -15.55 -14.93
N VAL A 42 -18.68 -16.71 -14.41
CA VAL A 42 -17.79 -17.81 -14.04
C VAL A 42 -17.66 -18.73 -15.24
N LEU A 43 -16.49 -18.70 -15.88
CA LEU A 43 -16.17 -19.55 -17.01
C LEU A 43 -15.56 -20.88 -16.55
N SER A 44 -15.70 -21.91 -17.38
CA SER A 44 -15.18 -23.25 -17.10
C SER A 44 -14.31 -23.76 -18.25
N PHE A 45 -13.30 -24.57 -17.92
CA PHE A 45 -12.37 -25.18 -18.88
C PHE A 45 -11.90 -26.56 -18.38
N ASN A 46 -11.47 -27.44 -19.29
CA ASN A 46 -10.97 -28.78 -18.94
C ASN A 46 -9.47 -28.95 -19.18
N THR A 47 -8.92 -28.25 -20.17
CA THR A 47 -7.52 -28.36 -20.59
C THR A 47 -6.87 -26.99 -20.66
N ILE A 48 -5.54 -26.98 -20.65
CA ILE A 48 -4.78 -25.73 -20.78
C ILE A 48 -5.00 -25.07 -22.14
N ASP A 49 -5.22 -25.84 -23.21
CA ASP A 49 -5.53 -25.32 -24.54
C ASP A 49 -6.89 -24.61 -24.58
N GLN A 50 -7.90 -25.18 -23.93
CA GLN A 50 -9.20 -24.52 -23.79
C GLN A 50 -9.06 -23.21 -23.01
N PHE A 51 -8.26 -23.22 -21.94
CA PHE A 51 -7.95 -22.01 -21.19
C PHE A 51 -7.18 -20.99 -22.04
N ALA A 52 -6.23 -21.42 -22.87
CA ALA A 52 -5.47 -20.57 -23.79
C ALA A 52 -6.38 -19.82 -24.76
N VAL A 53 -7.38 -20.51 -25.33
CA VAL A 53 -8.39 -19.89 -26.21
C VAL A 53 -9.19 -18.84 -25.44
N LEU A 54 -9.64 -19.15 -24.22
CA LEU A 54 -10.39 -18.20 -23.39
C LEU A 54 -9.55 -16.97 -23.05
N ILE A 55 -8.30 -17.13 -22.61
CA ILE A 55 -7.39 -16.02 -22.29
C ILE A 55 -7.04 -15.18 -23.52
N GLY A 56 -6.87 -15.81 -24.69
CA GLY A 56 -6.64 -15.11 -25.95
C GLY A 56 -7.82 -14.24 -26.39
N SER A 57 -9.04 -14.53 -25.90
CA SER A 57 -10.26 -13.77 -26.21
C SER A 57 -10.56 -12.61 -25.24
N VAL A 58 -9.81 -12.50 -24.14
CA VAL A 58 -10.02 -11.43 -23.16
C VAL A 58 -9.71 -10.08 -23.80
N SER A 59 -10.69 -9.18 -23.82
CA SER A 59 -10.56 -7.84 -24.41
C SER A 59 -10.03 -6.80 -23.42
N THR A 60 -9.71 -5.60 -23.91
CA THR A 60 -9.25 -4.46 -23.09
C THR A 60 -10.31 -3.94 -22.11
N ALA A 61 -11.60 -4.29 -22.30
CA ALA A 61 -12.69 -4.00 -21.38
C ALA A 61 -12.86 -5.07 -20.28
N GLN A 62 -12.07 -6.15 -20.34
CA GLN A 62 -12.22 -7.31 -19.49
C GLN A 62 -10.98 -7.57 -18.63
N ALA A 63 -11.21 -8.22 -17.51
CA ALA A 63 -10.17 -8.75 -16.63
C ALA A 63 -10.63 -10.11 -16.09
N ILE A 64 -9.71 -10.96 -15.70
CA ILE A 64 -10.03 -12.25 -15.09
C ILE A 64 -9.71 -12.25 -13.59
N SER A 65 -10.22 -13.22 -12.85
CA SER A 65 -9.78 -13.54 -11.50
C SER A 65 -9.78 -15.04 -11.28
N SER A 66 -8.77 -15.55 -10.57
CA SER A 66 -8.78 -16.91 -10.02
C SER A 66 -9.88 -17.12 -9.00
N SER A 67 -10.33 -16.05 -8.34
CA SER A 67 -11.40 -16.13 -7.34
C SER A 67 -12.77 -16.26 -8.00
N ILE A 68 -13.68 -16.96 -7.32
CA ILE A 68 -15.07 -17.14 -7.75
C ILE A 68 -16.05 -16.59 -6.69
N PRO A 69 -17.29 -16.25 -7.07
CA PRO A 69 -18.31 -15.81 -6.13
C PRO A 69 -18.59 -16.83 -5.03
N LEU A 70 -18.48 -16.39 -3.77
CA LEU A 70 -18.75 -17.25 -2.61
C LEU A 70 -20.24 -17.60 -2.46
N SER A 71 -21.12 -16.82 -3.09
CA SER A 71 -22.56 -17.13 -3.18
C SER A 71 -22.89 -18.30 -4.10
N GLY A 72 -21.93 -18.80 -4.88
CA GLY A 72 -22.16 -19.81 -5.92
C GLY A 72 -22.81 -19.27 -7.19
N SER A 73 -23.07 -17.96 -7.27
CA SER A 73 -23.61 -17.33 -8.49
C SER A 73 -22.62 -17.46 -9.65
N ILE A 74 -23.10 -17.85 -10.83
CA ILE A 74 -22.25 -18.01 -12.03
C ILE A 74 -22.22 -16.77 -12.92
N LYS A 75 -23.12 -15.80 -12.70
CA LYS A 75 -23.12 -14.51 -13.40
C LYS A 75 -23.83 -13.47 -12.55
N GLY A 76 -23.50 -12.20 -12.76
CA GLY A 76 -24.17 -11.11 -12.04
C GLY A 76 -23.51 -9.75 -12.26
N LYS A 77 -23.87 -8.79 -11.42
CA LYS A 77 -23.33 -7.42 -11.44
C LYS A 77 -22.32 -7.23 -10.32
N ILE A 78 -21.35 -6.36 -10.59
CA ILE A 78 -20.37 -5.88 -9.60
C ILE A 78 -20.44 -4.38 -9.53
N VAL A 79 -20.38 -3.87 -8.29
CA VAL A 79 -20.22 -2.45 -8.02
C VAL A 79 -19.08 -2.21 -7.04
N ALA A 80 -18.53 -0.99 -7.06
CA ALA A 80 -17.64 -0.53 -6.01
C ALA A 80 -18.33 -0.61 -4.64
N LYS A 81 -17.57 -0.92 -3.58
CA LYS A 81 -18.10 -1.08 -2.21
C LYS A 81 -18.95 0.12 -1.75
N ALA A 82 -18.57 1.34 -2.13
CA ALA A 82 -19.30 2.56 -1.81
C ALA A 82 -20.71 2.62 -2.44
N ARG A 83 -20.96 1.89 -3.53
CA ARG A 83 -22.24 1.83 -4.24
C ARG A 83 -23.10 0.63 -3.84
N ALA A 84 -22.56 -0.33 -3.08
CA ALA A 84 -23.26 -1.56 -2.71
C ALA A 84 -24.60 -1.32 -2.01
N VAL A 85 -24.70 -0.28 -1.17
CA VAL A 85 -25.95 0.09 -0.49
C VAL A 85 -27.10 0.39 -1.46
N ARG A 86 -26.80 0.92 -2.65
CA ARG A 86 -27.79 1.23 -3.70
C ARG A 86 -28.06 0.05 -4.64
N HIS A 87 -27.28 -1.03 -4.52
CA HIS A 87 -27.34 -2.21 -5.38
C HIS A 87 -27.19 -3.49 -4.54
N PRO A 88 -28.19 -3.84 -3.70
CA PRO A 88 -28.06 -4.95 -2.75
C PRO A 88 -27.87 -6.32 -3.43
N GLU A 89 -28.34 -6.47 -4.67
CA GLU A 89 -28.18 -7.68 -5.49
C GLU A 89 -26.80 -7.77 -6.20
N ALA A 90 -25.99 -6.71 -6.14
CA ALA A 90 -24.67 -6.69 -6.77
C ALA A 90 -23.58 -7.12 -5.79
N LEU A 91 -22.62 -7.88 -6.30
CA LEU A 91 -21.42 -8.24 -5.53
C LEU A 91 -20.42 -7.07 -5.51
N THR A 92 -19.53 -7.08 -4.54
CA THR A 92 -18.40 -6.15 -4.45
C THR A 92 -17.10 -6.89 -4.65
N ARG A 93 -16.10 -6.23 -5.21
CA ARG A 93 -14.76 -6.81 -5.39
C ARG A 93 -13.99 -6.86 -4.07
N THR A 94 -14.43 -7.71 -3.15
CA THR A 94 -13.88 -7.90 -1.81
C THR A 94 -13.84 -9.38 -1.43
N ALA A 95 -13.03 -9.71 -0.42
CA ALA A 95 -12.95 -11.07 0.14
C ALA A 95 -14.27 -11.57 0.77
N LYS A 96 -15.27 -10.69 0.95
CA LYS A 96 -16.60 -11.09 1.39
C LYS A 96 -17.39 -11.82 0.29
N ASP A 97 -17.26 -11.36 -0.95
CA ASP A 97 -18.11 -11.82 -2.05
C ASP A 97 -17.36 -12.76 -3.01
N PHE A 98 -16.04 -12.67 -3.07
CA PHE A 98 -15.17 -13.51 -3.90
C PHE A 98 -14.09 -14.16 -3.06
N GLY A 99 -13.75 -15.41 -3.38
CA GLY A 99 -12.68 -16.13 -2.70
C GLY A 99 -12.26 -17.38 -3.46
N PHE A 100 -11.55 -18.26 -2.77
CA PHE A 100 -11.07 -19.53 -3.31
C PHE A 100 -11.70 -20.69 -2.53
N PRO A 101 -12.88 -21.19 -2.92
CA PRO A 101 -13.50 -22.30 -2.21
C PRO A 101 -12.69 -23.58 -2.35
N ASN A 102 -12.50 -24.30 -1.24
CA ASN A 102 -11.80 -25.59 -1.22
C ASN A 102 -12.42 -26.61 -2.19
N GLY A 103 -11.58 -27.49 -2.74
CA GLY A 103 -11.95 -28.49 -3.73
C GLY A 103 -12.27 -27.92 -5.12
N THR A 104 -11.99 -26.63 -5.38
CA THR A 104 -12.30 -25.99 -6.66
C THR A 104 -11.09 -26.03 -7.57
N ARG A 105 -11.19 -26.72 -8.71
CA ARG A 105 -10.17 -26.65 -9.77
C ARG A 105 -10.18 -25.28 -10.44
N GLY A 106 -9.01 -24.80 -10.84
CA GLY A 106 -8.90 -23.49 -11.50
C GLY A 106 -7.47 -23.16 -11.89
N VAL A 107 -7.16 -21.87 -11.92
CA VAL A 107 -5.81 -21.38 -12.19
C VAL A 107 -5.28 -20.55 -11.03
N ILE A 108 -3.99 -20.69 -10.71
CA ILE A 108 -3.24 -19.68 -9.96
C ILE A 108 -2.52 -18.79 -10.98
N VAL A 109 -2.69 -17.47 -10.85
CA VAL A 109 -2.03 -16.48 -11.70
C VAL A 109 -0.76 -16.01 -11.04
N LEU A 110 0.36 -16.14 -11.74
CA LEU A 110 1.63 -15.49 -11.39
C LEU A 110 1.84 -14.30 -12.33
N ASP A 111 1.73 -13.07 -11.80
CA ASP A 111 2.05 -11.85 -12.55
C ASP A 111 3.51 -11.48 -12.28
N TYR A 112 4.35 -11.67 -13.29
CA TYR A 112 5.75 -11.28 -13.28
C TYR A 112 5.87 -9.83 -13.76
N ASP A 113 6.47 -8.99 -12.94
CA ASP A 113 6.88 -7.65 -13.33
C ASP A 113 8.37 -7.47 -13.07
N ALA A 114 9.09 -7.07 -14.11
CA ALA A 114 10.54 -6.90 -14.01
C ALA A 114 10.84 -5.71 -13.09
N ARG A 115 11.90 -5.83 -12.30
CA ARG A 115 12.39 -4.71 -11.51
C ARG A 115 12.81 -3.58 -12.44
N SER A 116 12.60 -2.34 -12.01
CA SER A 116 12.94 -1.16 -12.82
C SER A 116 14.43 -1.04 -13.14
N ASP A 117 15.29 -1.68 -12.34
CA ASP A 117 16.75 -1.67 -12.45
C ASP A 117 17.33 -2.91 -13.15
N THR A 118 16.50 -3.86 -13.61
CA THR A 118 16.95 -5.09 -14.25
C THR A 118 16.33 -5.27 -15.63
N LEU A 119 17.01 -6.03 -16.49
CA LEU A 119 16.37 -6.51 -17.71
C LEU A 119 15.25 -7.49 -17.36
N PRO A 120 14.08 -7.41 -18.04
CA PRO A 120 13.05 -8.42 -17.89
C PRO A 120 13.58 -9.80 -18.28
N LEU A 121 13.22 -10.82 -17.50
CA LEU A 121 13.47 -12.21 -17.87
C LEU A 121 12.80 -12.51 -19.20
N THR A 122 13.46 -13.27 -20.05
CA THR A 122 12.82 -13.89 -21.21
C THR A 122 11.78 -14.91 -20.74
N GLN A 123 10.89 -15.32 -21.64
CA GLN A 123 9.93 -16.40 -21.37
C GLN A 123 10.62 -17.68 -20.89
N ALA A 124 11.73 -18.05 -21.51
CA ALA A 124 12.49 -19.25 -21.17
C ALA A 124 13.14 -19.14 -19.77
N GLU A 125 13.66 -17.98 -19.41
CA GLU A 125 14.24 -17.74 -18.08
C GLU A 125 13.16 -17.71 -17.00
N LEU A 126 12.02 -17.09 -17.26
CA LEU A 126 10.87 -17.09 -16.34
C LEU A 126 10.36 -18.52 -16.11
N TRP A 127 10.25 -19.32 -17.18
CA TRP A 127 9.88 -20.73 -17.05
C TRP A 127 10.93 -21.54 -16.27
N LYS A 128 12.22 -21.31 -16.52
CA LYS A 128 13.32 -21.95 -15.80
C LYS A 128 13.31 -21.60 -14.32
N MET A 129 13.07 -20.33 -13.97
CA MET A 129 12.93 -19.87 -12.59
C MET A 129 11.82 -20.66 -11.88
N LEU A 130 10.62 -20.70 -12.46
CA LEU A 130 9.48 -21.39 -11.86
C LEU A 130 9.75 -22.90 -11.69
N THR A 131 10.29 -23.56 -12.71
CA THR A 131 10.58 -25.01 -12.67
C THR A 131 11.75 -25.36 -11.77
N THR A 132 12.65 -24.42 -11.48
CA THR A 132 13.70 -24.60 -10.45
C THR A 132 13.10 -24.53 -9.05
N ILE A 133 12.16 -23.61 -8.83
CA ILE A 133 11.52 -23.41 -7.52
C ILE A 133 10.53 -24.55 -7.19
N ALA A 134 9.76 -24.99 -8.17
CA ALA A 134 8.74 -26.03 -8.01
C ALA A 134 8.77 -26.98 -9.22
N PRO A 135 9.69 -27.96 -9.27
CA PRO A 135 9.88 -28.83 -10.44
C PRO A 135 8.63 -29.55 -10.94
N ALA A 136 7.71 -29.92 -10.03
CA ALA A 136 6.47 -30.58 -10.36
C ALA A 136 5.55 -29.78 -11.29
N VAL A 137 5.71 -28.44 -11.38
CA VAL A 137 4.94 -27.60 -12.31
C VAL A 137 5.16 -27.96 -13.77
N ALA A 138 6.29 -28.58 -14.12
CA ALA A 138 6.56 -29.06 -15.48
C ALA A 138 5.58 -30.15 -15.93
N ASN A 139 4.94 -30.85 -14.99
CA ASN A 139 3.95 -31.90 -15.25
C ASN A 139 2.50 -31.40 -15.17
N ALA A 140 2.30 -30.09 -14.97
CA ALA A 140 0.98 -29.47 -14.90
C ALA A 140 0.62 -28.73 -16.20
N GLY A 141 -0.65 -28.35 -16.33
CA GLY A 141 -1.07 -27.39 -17.35
C GLY A 141 -0.53 -26.00 -17.03
N VAL A 142 0.36 -25.45 -17.87
CA VAL A 142 0.95 -24.12 -17.69
C VAL A 142 0.82 -23.30 -18.97
N LEU A 143 0.21 -22.12 -18.86
CA LEU A 143 0.08 -21.16 -19.94
C LEU A 143 0.94 -19.93 -19.65
N TRP A 144 1.68 -19.48 -20.66
CA TRP A 144 2.34 -18.18 -20.64
C TRP A 144 1.58 -17.15 -21.46
N TRP A 145 1.55 -15.92 -20.96
CA TRP A 145 1.03 -14.78 -21.69
C TRP A 145 1.80 -13.50 -21.35
N CYS A 146 1.97 -12.59 -22.30
CA CYS A 146 2.59 -11.29 -22.03
C CYS A 146 1.60 -10.30 -21.41
N SER A 147 2.06 -9.32 -20.64
CA SER A 147 1.21 -8.27 -20.07
C SER A 147 0.66 -7.29 -21.12
N GLY A 148 -0.38 -6.54 -20.76
CA GLY A 148 -0.93 -5.49 -21.62
C GLY A 148 0.01 -4.31 -21.89
N SER A 149 1.15 -4.21 -21.20
CA SER A 149 2.18 -3.20 -21.47
C SER A 149 3.30 -3.66 -22.42
N SER A 150 3.22 -4.89 -22.92
CA SER A 150 4.22 -5.48 -23.82
C SER A 150 3.84 -5.30 -25.29
N HIS A 151 4.85 -5.36 -26.16
CA HIS A 151 4.70 -5.41 -27.61
C HIS A 151 3.88 -4.24 -28.21
N ILE A 152 4.23 -3.01 -27.80
CA ILE A 152 3.66 -1.78 -28.37
C ILE A 152 4.57 -1.32 -29.52
N PHE A 153 3.97 -1.00 -30.66
CA PHE A 153 4.65 -0.59 -31.88
C PHE A 153 4.09 0.73 -32.40
N ASN A 154 4.95 1.52 -33.03
CA ASN A 154 4.59 2.64 -33.88
C ASN A 154 4.99 2.24 -35.31
N ASP A 155 4.01 1.88 -36.13
CA ASP A 155 4.27 1.16 -37.40
C ASP A 155 5.14 -0.08 -37.17
N ASP A 156 6.38 -0.10 -37.69
CA ASP A 156 7.32 -1.21 -37.52
C ASP A 156 8.34 -0.98 -36.39
N GLU A 157 8.37 0.22 -35.82
CA GLU A 157 9.24 0.55 -34.70
C GLU A 157 8.67 -0.05 -33.41
N LYS A 158 9.48 -0.86 -32.73
CA LYS A 158 9.13 -1.45 -31.45
C LYS A 158 9.34 -0.44 -30.32
N VAL A 159 8.27 0.26 -29.95
CA VAL A 159 8.26 1.21 -28.82
C VAL A 159 8.48 0.47 -27.50
N TYR A 160 7.73 -0.60 -27.26
CA TYR A 160 7.93 -1.48 -26.11
C TYR A 160 7.99 -2.94 -26.51
N GLY A 161 9.07 -3.62 -26.12
CA GLY A 161 9.21 -5.07 -26.24
C GLY A 161 8.46 -5.85 -25.17
N LEU A 162 8.97 -7.03 -24.83
CA LEU A 162 8.45 -7.82 -23.73
C LEU A 162 8.79 -7.14 -22.40
N ARG A 163 7.78 -6.94 -21.55
CA ARG A 163 7.91 -6.37 -20.21
C ARG A 163 7.34 -7.35 -19.19
N GLY A 164 6.21 -7.03 -18.58
CA GLY A 164 5.50 -7.95 -17.69
C GLY A 164 5.01 -9.21 -18.41
N GLN A 165 4.94 -10.30 -17.66
CA GLN A 165 4.59 -11.64 -18.12
C GLN A 165 3.63 -12.31 -17.13
N ARG A 166 2.91 -13.32 -17.58
CA ARG A 166 1.94 -14.07 -16.79
C ARG A 166 2.19 -15.55 -16.98
N LEU A 167 2.16 -16.28 -15.88
CA LEU A 167 2.04 -17.73 -15.88
C LEU A 167 0.71 -18.10 -15.24
N TYR A 168 -0.06 -18.95 -15.91
CA TYR A 168 -1.28 -19.52 -15.38
C TYR A 168 -1.05 -21.00 -15.10
N LEU A 169 -1.14 -21.38 -13.84
CA LEU A 169 -0.92 -22.73 -13.34
C LEU A 169 -2.28 -23.42 -13.16
N MET A 170 -2.58 -24.49 -13.88
CA MET A 170 -3.75 -25.31 -13.59
C MET A 170 -3.56 -26.07 -12.28
N VAL A 171 -4.47 -25.85 -11.32
CA VAL A 171 -4.39 -26.45 -9.98
C VAL A 171 -5.62 -27.28 -9.64
N ALA A 172 -5.40 -28.38 -8.93
CA ALA A 172 -6.44 -29.28 -8.47
C ALA A 172 -7.37 -28.63 -7.44
N ASP A 173 -6.84 -27.71 -6.63
CA ASP A 173 -7.58 -26.94 -5.64
C ASP A 173 -7.06 -25.50 -5.53
N THR A 174 -7.87 -24.52 -5.93
CA THR A 174 -7.60 -23.09 -5.75
C THR A 174 -7.73 -22.64 -4.30
N GLY A 175 -8.38 -23.41 -3.41
CA GLY A 175 -8.48 -23.08 -1.98
C GLY A 175 -7.11 -22.91 -1.31
N ASP A 176 -6.07 -23.51 -1.89
CA ASP A 176 -4.69 -23.42 -1.42
C ASP A 176 -3.91 -22.18 -1.94
N THR A 177 -4.56 -21.29 -2.70
CA THR A 177 -3.91 -20.15 -3.37
C THR A 177 -3.14 -19.23 -2.42
N GLU A 178 -3.72 -18.91 -1.26
CA GLU A 178 -3.08 -17.99 -0.30
C GLU A 178 -1.80 -18.60 0.30
N ARG A 179 -1.85 -19.89 0.68
CA ARG A 179 -0.67 -20.63 1.18
C ARG A 179 0.41 -20.73 0.10
N VAL A 180 0.02 -21.09 -1.14
CA VAL A 180 0.93 -21.14 -2.28
C VAL A 180 1.61 -19.80 -2.49
N GLY A 181 0.85 -18.70 -2.40
CA GLY A 181 1.39 -17.35 -2.52
C GLY A 181 2.49 -17.06 -1.49
N GLU A 182 2.21 -17.31 -0.21
CA GLU A 182 3.16 -17.11 0.88
C GLU A 182 4.44 -17.93 0.67
N VAL A 183 4.30 -19.24 0.42
CA VAL A 183 5.42 -20.15 0.24
C VAL A 183 6.24 -19.79 -0.99
N LEU A 184 5.59 -19.47 -2.11
CA LEU A 184 6.28 -19.12 -3.34
C LEU A 184 7.11 -17.84 -3.18
N MET A 185 6.63 -16.84 -2.43
CA MET A 185 7.41 -15.62 -2.16
C MET A 185 8.69 -15.95 -1.41
N LYS A 186 8.61 -16.77 -0.35
CA LYS A 186 9.79 -17.19 0.42
C LYS A 186 10.75 -18.02 -0.43
N ARG A 187 10.24 -18.92 -1.28
CA ARG A 187 11.07 -19.70 -2.21
C ARG A 187 11.74 -18.83 -3.27
N LEU A 188 11.10 -17.77 -3.77
CA LEU A 188 11.73 -16.79 -4.65
C LEU A 188 12.92 -16.10 -3.96
N TRP A 189 12.77 -15.69 -2.70
CA TRP A 189 13.87 -15.14 -1.90
C TRP A 189 15.03 -16.11 -1.73
N LEU A 190 14.75 -17.37 -1.38
CA LEU A 190 15.77 -18.42 -1.23
C LEU A 190 16.54 -18.70 -2.53
N ASN A 191 15.95 -18.39 -3.68
CA ASN A 191 16.55 -18.57 -5.00
C ASN A 191 17.09 -17.26 -5.62
N GLY A 192 17.15 -16.17 -4.86
CA GLY A 192 17.76 -14.91 -5.31
C GLY A 192 16.84 -13.97 -6.09
N TYR A 193 15.53 -14.25 -6.15
CA TYR A 193 14.53 -13.45 -6.85
C TYR A 193 13.71 -12.53 -5.91
N GLY A 194 14.16 -12.39 -4.66
CA GLY A 194 13.60 -11.47 -3.67
C GLY A 194 14.44 -10.21 -3.50
N TYR A 195 13.79 -9.09 -3.17
CA TYR A 195 14.46 -7.80 -3.00
C TYR A 195 13.68 -6.80 -2.13
N ILE A 196 14.37 -5.76 -1.67
CA ILE A 196 13.75 -4.62 -0.96
C ILE A 196 13.61 -3.44 -1.92
N ALA A 197 12.37 -3.10 -2.25
CA ALA A 197 12.05 -1.89 -3.02
C ALA A 197 11.97 -0.66 -2.09
N ILE A 198 12.47 0.48 -2.56
CA ILE A 198 12.37 1.77 -1.85
C ILE A 198 11.25 2.60 -2.45
N SER A 199 10.26 2.99 -1.65
CA SER A 199 9.22 3.95 -2.07
C SER A 199 9.75 5.38 -2.15
N SER A 200 8.97 6.30 -2.71
CA SER A 200 9.40 7.70 -2.81
C SER A 200 9.52 8.39 -1.44
N SER A 201 8.82 7.89 -0.41
CA SER A 201 8.93 8.32 0.98
C SER A 201 10.00 7.53 1.78
N GLY A 202 10.75 6.64 1.12
CA GLY A 202 11.82 5.84 1.72
C GLY A 202 11.33 4.70 2.60
N GLN A 203 10.08 4.26 2.47
CA GLN A 203 9.66 2.95 3.00
C GLN A 203 10.40 1.83 2.26
N ARG A 204 10.92 0.87 3.03
CA ARG A 204 11.55 -0.37 2.55
C ARG A 204 10.46 -1.43 2.44
N LEU A 205 10.22 -1.95 1.25
CA LEU A 205 9.13 -2.88 0.94
C LEU A 205 9.73 -4.21 0.49
N GLU A 206 9.41 -5.27 1.21
CA GLU A 206 9.75 -6.63 0.80
C GLU A 206 8.97 -7.02 -0.47
N ARG A 207 9.69 -7.44 -1.51
CA ARG A 207 9.15 -7.78 -2.82
C ARG A 207 9.86 -9.01 -3.38
N ALA A 208 9.24 -9.60 -4.38
CA ALA A 208 9.83 -10.60 -5.25
C ALA A 208 9.42 -10.30 -6.70
N ASP A 209 9.98 -11.03 -7.65
CA ASP A 209 9.71 -10.86 -9.09
C ASP A 209 8.26 -11.21 -9.50
N ILE A 210 7.51 -11.90 -8.63
CA ILE A 210 6.08 -12.17 -8.79
C ILE A 210 5.26 -11.29 -7.84
N ASP A 211 4.20 -10.66 -8.34
CA ASP A 211 3.32 -9.83 -7.51
C ASP A 211 2.47 -10.69 -6.57
N SER A 212 2.79 -10.62 -5.28
CA SER A 212 2.08 -11.33 -4.22
C SER A 212 0.62 -10.91 -4.06
N ALA A 213 0.23 -9.74 -4.59
CA ALA A 213 -1.17 -9.32 -4.56
C ALA A 213 -2.08 -10.32 -5.28
N MET A 214 -1.58 -11.01 -6.32
CA MET A 214 -2.37 -11.94 -7.14
C MET A 214 -2.95 -13.13 -6.36
N PHE A 215 -2.39 -13.46 -5.20
CA PHE A 215 -2.88 -14.53 -4.33
C PHE A 215 -4.02 -14.09 -3.41
N GLN A 216 -4.40 -12.80 -3.43
CA GLN A 216 -5.51 -12.30 -2.62
C GLN A 216 -6.86 -12.51 -3.32
N PRO A 217 -7.94 -12.77 -2.57
CA PRO A 217 -9.29 -12.81 -3.11
C PRO A 217 -9.67 -11.54 -3.89
N ALA A 218 -10.53 -11.70 -4.91
CA ALA A 218 -11.06 -10.60 -5.72
C ALA A 218 -9.99 -9.78 -6.48
N ARG A 219 -8.78 -10.34 -6.72
CA ARG A 219 -7.79 -9.71 -7.60
C ARG A 219 -8.10 -9.90 -9.07
N LEU A 220 -7.90 -8.81 -9.80
CA LEU A 220 -8.06 -8.75 -11.24
C LEU A 220 -6.69 -8.96 -11.88
N ASP A 221 -6.64 -9.88 -12.83
CA ASP A 221 -5.61 -9.95 -13.84
C ASP A 221 -6.10 -9.25 -15.12
N PHE A 222 -5.43 -8.15 -15.47
CA PHE A 222 -5.68 -7.37 -16.69
C PHE A 222 -4.99 -8.00 -17.91
N ALA A 223 -5.39 -9.23 -18.26
CA ALA A 223 -4.82 -10.00 -19.37
C ALA A 223 -5.17 -9.47 -20.78
N GLY A 224 -6.18 -8.60 -20.87
CA GLY A 224 -6.83 -8.19 -22.13
C GLY A 224 -6.07 -7.20 -23.02
N GLY A 225 -4.86 -6.81 -22.64
CA GLY A 225 -4.00 -5.96 -23.48
C GLY A 225 -4.13 -4.48 -23.18
N ALA A 226 -3.70 -3.67 -24.15
CA ALA A 226 -3.79 -2.22 -24.10
C ALA A 226 -4.54 -1.66 -25.31
N GLU A 227 -5.26 -0.58 -25.08
CA GLU A 227 -5.86 0.24 -26.12
C GLU A 227 -4.79 1.17 -26.69
N CYS A 228 -4.40 0.98 -27.94
CA CYS A 228 -3.43 1.82 -28.61
C CYS A 228 -4.15 2.80 -29.54
N LYS A 229 -3.92 4.10 -29.35
CA LYS A 229 -4.42 5.13 -30.25
C LYS A 229 -3.51 5.20 -31.48
N PRO A 230 -4.08 5.19 -32.71
CA PRO A 230 -3.29 5.28 -33.93
C PRO A 230 -2.29 6.44 -33.88
N PRO A 231 -1.06 6.27 -34.42
CA PRO A 231 -0.57 5.11 -35.19
C PRO A 231 -0.11 3.90 -34.34
N LEU A 232 -0.22 3.97 -33.00
CA LEU A 232 0.26 2.89 -32.15
C LEU A 232 -0.61 1.63 -32.31
N VAL A 233 0.06 0.48 -32.31
CA VAL A 233 -0.59 -0.84 -32.31
C VAL A 233 0.06 -1.77 -31.29
N GLN A 234 -0.70 -2.75 -30.79
CA GLN A 234 -0.17 -3.79 -29.93
C GLN A 234 -0.11 -5.13 -30.69
N ARG A 235 1.06 -5.78 -30.71
CA ARG A 235 1.31 -7.03 -31.44
C ARG A 235 1.79 -8.15 -30.50
N ARG A 236 0.89 -8.70 -29.68
CA ARG A 236 1.21 -9.67 -28.60
C ARG A 236 1.30 -11.14 -29.01
N GLY A 237 0.81 -11.50 -30.20
CA GLY A 237 0.70 -12.90 -30.65
C GLY A 237 -0.49 -13.62 -30.01
N THR A 238 -0.31 -14.89 -29.65
CA THR A 238 -1.30 -15.75 -28.97
C THR A 238 -0.71 -16.35 -27.70
N PRO A 239 -1.54 -16.70 -26.68
CA PRO A 239 -1.04 -17.38 -25.49
C PRO A 239 -0.29 -18.68 -25.83
N ILE A 240 0.77 -18.99 -25.09
CA ILE A 240 1.67 -20.12 -25.37
C ILE A 240 1.57 -21.15 -24.25
N VAL A 241 1.16 -22.37 -24.57
CA VAL A 241 1.18 -23.49 -23.61
C VAL A 241 2.64 -23.93 -23.41
N LEU A 242 3.14 -23.75 -22.19
CA LEU A 242 4.50 -24.17 -21.80
C LEU A 242 4.54 -25.64 -21.41
N ALA A 243 3.46 -26.14 -20.81
CA ALA A 243 3.30 -27.54 -20.44
C ALA A 243 1.81 -27.93 -20.54
N ALA A 244 1.54 -29.06 -21.19
CA ALA A 244 0.19 -29.60 -21.39
C ALA A 244 -0.12 -30.75 -20.41
N GLY A 245 0.24 -30.53 -19.13
CA GLY A 245 0.11 -31.54 -18.08
C GLY A 245 -1.25 -31.59 -17.41
N SER A 246 -1.31 -32.26 -16.26
CA SER A 246 -2.53 -32.45 -15.47
C SER A 246 -2.79 -31.28 -14.50
N TRP A 247 -3.79 -31.44 -13.62
CA TRP A 247 -4.05 -30.49 -12.54
C TRP A 247 -2.99 -30.63 -11.45
N LEU A 248 -2.26 -29.56 -11.14
CA LEU A 248 -1.23 -29.56 -10.11
C LEU A 248 -1.85 -29.75 -8.72
N ASP A 249 -1.38 -30.72 -7.96
CA ASP A 249 -1.58 -30.75 -6.51
C ASP A 249 -0.56 -29.81 -5.86
N THR A 250 -1.03 -28.66 -5.39
CA THR A 250 -0.18 -27.60 -4.84
C THR A 250 0.42 -27.98 -3.49
N THR A 251 -0.19 -28.90 -2.75
CA THR A 251 0.28 -29.30 -1.42
C THR A 251 1.58 -30.10 -1.50
N SER A 252 1.70 -30.97 -2.52
CA SER A 252 2.91 -31.74 -2.80
C SER A 252 3.89 -31.03 -3.73
N ALA A 253 3.40 -30.18 -4.65
CA ALA A 253 4.28 -29.48 -5.60
C ALA A 253 4.96 -28.24 -5.01
N ILE A 254 4.32 -27.57 -4.05
CA ILE A 254 4.77 -26.32 -3.44
C ILE A 254 4.67 -26.50 -1.92
N GLU A 255 5.53 -27.35 -1.38
CA GLU A 255 5.56 -27.68 0.05
C GLU A 255 5.97 -26.47 0.90
N ASN A 256 5.50 -26.42 2.14
CA ASN A 256 5.95 -25.40 3.10
C ASN A 256 7.46 -25.47 3.30
N LEU A 257 8.05 -24.36 3.72
CA LEU A 257 9.47 -24.32 4.06
C LEU A 257 9.75 -25.15 5.32
N THR A 258 10.92 -25.79 5.33
CA THR A 258 11.49 -26.38 6.54
C THR A 258 11.93 -25.28 7.53
N PRO A 259 12.10 -25.58 8.84
CA PRO A 259 12.60 -24.61 9.81
C PRO A 259 13.94 -23.98 9.43
N ASP A 260 14.84 -24.75 8.79
CA ASP A 260 16.13 -24.26 8.31
C ASP A 260 15.98 -23.32 7.10
N GLU A 261 15.05 -23.62 6.19
CA GLU A 261 14.70 -22.71 5.09
C GLU A 261 14.09 -21.40 5.61
N GLU A 262 13.20 -21.46 6.60
CA GLU A 262 12.62 -20.25 7.22
C GLU A 262 13.70 -19.40 7.88
N THR A 263 14.65 -20.03 8.58
CA THR A 263 15.79 -19.33 9.19
C THR A 263 16.66 -18.63 8.12
N ARG A 264 16.96 -19.33 7.02
CA ARG A 264 17.72 -18.75 5.89
C ARG A 264 16.95 -17.61 5.22
N TYR A 265 15.65 -17.77 5.03
CA TYR A 265 14.78 -16.74 4.47
C TYR A 265 14.83 -15.45 5.32
N VAL A 266 14.63 -15.56 6.63
CA VAL A 266 14.71 -14.42 7.56
C VAL A 266 16.08 -13.75 7.51
N ALA A 267 17.17 -14.52 7.45
CA ALA A 267 18.52 -13.99 7.34
C ALA A 267 18.74 -13.20 6.03
N LEU A 268 18.27 -13.72 4.90
CA LEU A 268 18.36 -13.05 3.59
C LEU A 268 17.59 -11.73 3.58
N VAL A 269 16.34 -11.75 4.08
CA VAL A 269 15.50 -10.55 4.16
C VAL A 269 16.14 -9.51 5.07
N SER A 270 16.61 -9.91 6.26
CA SER A 270 17.29 -9.00 7.21
C SER A 270 18.53 -8.34 6.60
N ALA A 271 19.39 -9.11 5.92
CA ALA A 271 20.56 -8.60 5.22
C ALA A 271 20.18 -7.61 4.11
N ALA A 272 19.12 -7.91 3.34
CA ALA A 272 18.63 -7.02 2.29
C ALA A 272 18.04 -5.71 2.87
N TYR A 273 17.33 -5.77 3.99
CA TYR A 273 16.85 -4.58 4.71
C TYR A 273 18.01 -3.69 5.19
N ALA A 274 19.08 -4.29 5.73
CA ALA A 274 20.28 -3.58 6.15
C ALA A 274 20.97 -2.90 4.96
N LYS A 275 21.15 -3.62 3.84
CA LYS A 275 21.72 -3.09 2.60
C LYS A 275 20.90 -1.91 2.03
N ALA A 276 19.58 -1.97 2.16
CA ALA A 276 18.66 -0.95 1.66
C ALA A 276 18.57 0.30 2.56
N ALA A 277 19.21 0.33 3.74
CA ALA A 277 19.07 1.42 4.70
C ALA A 277 19.58 2.78 4.19
N GLY A 278 20.72 2.81 3.51
CA GLY A 278 21.29 4.04 2.94
C GLY A 278 20.37 4.67 1.89
N ALA A 279 19.97 3.89 0.89
CA ALA A 279 19.05 4.34 -0.16
C ALA A 279 17.67 4.77 0.38
N ALA A 280 17.17 4.10 1.43
CA ALA A 280 15.95 4.51 2.12
C ALA A 280 16.10 5.88 2.80
N GLN A 281 17.24 6.13 3.43
CA GLN A 281 17.53 7.41 4.07
C GLN A 281 17.67 8.54 3.04
N GLU A 282 18.36 8.29 1.93
CA GLU A 282 18.45 9.25 0.81
C GLU A 282 17.08 9.58 0.20
N ALA A 283 16.21 8.58 0.05
CA ALA A 283 14.84 8.80 -0.42
C ALA A 283 14.03 9.67 0.57
N ARG A 284 14.18 9.44 1.89
CA ARG A 284 13.53 10.26 2.93
C ARG A 284 13.97 11.71 2.89
N GLU A 285 15.28 11.97 2.75
CA GLU A 285 15.78 13.34 2.72
C GLU A 285 15.32 14.07 1.45
N ARG A 286 15.38 13.43 0.28
CA ARG A 286 14.79 14.00 -0.96
C ARG A 286 13.29 14.27 -0.82
N TRP A 287 12.56 13.36 -0.16
CA TRP A 287 11.12 13.53 0.09
C TRP A 287 10.84 14.75 0.96
N LYS A 288 11.64 14.98 2.02
CA LYS A 288 11.51 16.17 2.88
C LYS A 288 11.86 17.45 2.12
N GLU A 289 12.98 17.45 1.40
CA GLU A 289 13.47 18.60 0.64
C GLU A 289 12.42 19.07 -0.38
N SER A 290 11.83 18.14 -1.14
CA SER A 290 10.78 18.46 -2.13
C SER A 290 9.52 19.13 -1.54
N ARG A 291 9.33 19.11 -0.23
CA ARG A 291 8.16 19.68 0.47
C ARG A 291 8.50 20.88 1.35
N ARG A 292 9.77 21.07 1.68
CA ARG A 292 10.25 22.03 2.67
C ARG A 292 9.83 23.46 2.32
N ASP A 293 10.21 23.95 1.15
CA ASP A 293 10.06 25.37 0.80
C ASP A 293 8.60 25.79 0.69
N THR A 294 7.75 24.93 0.13
CA THR A 294 6.30 25.18 0.03
C THR A 294 5.67 25.22 1.43
N ALA A 295 6.05 24.30 2.31
CA ALA A 295 5.52 24.25 3.68
C ALA A 295 6.02 25.44 4.53
N ILE A 296 7.29 25.83 4.40
CA ILE A 296 7.84 27.01 5.08
C ILE A 296 7.12 28.27 4.62
N SER A 297 6.95 28.45 3.30
CA SER A 297 6.24 29.61 2.75
C SER A 297 4.80 29.70 3.26
N SER A 298 4.11 28.54 3.35
CA SER A 298 2.76 28.47 3.91
C SER A 298 2.72 28.92 5.37
N LEU A 299 3.63 28.46 6.23
CA LEU A 299 3.66 28.86 7.64
C LEU A 299 4.13 30.30 7.84
N SER A 300 5.12 30.78 7.08
CA SER A 300 5.58 32.16 7.19
C SER A 300 4.49 33.17 6.80
N SER A 301 3.57 32.79 5.91
CA SER A 301 2.41 33.63 5.57
C SER A 301 1.45 33.88 6.75
N THR A 302 1.54 33.09 7.82
CA THR A 302 0.74 33.29 9.05
C THR A 302 1.44 34.17 10.09
N GLY A 303 2.51 34.87 9.73
CA GLY A 303 3.28 35.75 10.62
C GLY A 303 4.38 35.07 11.43
N MET A 304 4.67 33.79 11.15
CA MET A 304 5.77 33.04 11.78
C MET A 304 7.12 33.41 11.14
N THR A 305 8.18 33.51 11.95
CA THR A 305 9.52 33.75 11.39
C THR A 305 9.97 32.54 10.57
N ILE A 306 10.88 32.76 9.60
CA ILE A 306 11.40 31.68 8.74
C ILE A 306 12.07 30.57 9.57
N ALA A 307 12.80 30.95 10.63
CA ALA A 307 13.48 29.99 11.50
C ALA A 307 12.49 29.05 12.21
N GLU A 308 11.43 29.63 12.79
CA GLU A 308 10.37 28.87 13.47
C GLU A 308 9.57 28.01 12.49
N ALA A 309 9.26 28.56 11.32
CA ALA A 309 8.57 27.82 10.25
C ALA A 309 9.40 26.62 9.80
N SER A 310 10.72 26.80 9.58
CA SER A 310 11.62 25.72 9.19
C SER A 310 11.64 24.59 10.23
N GLU A 311 11.84 24.92 11.51
CA GLU A 311 11.88 23.91 12.57
C GLU A 311 10.56 23.13 12.67
N ARG A 312 9.43 23.86 12.58
CA ARG A 312 8.09 23.28 12.66
C ARG A 312 7.79 22.37 11.47
N VAL A 313 8.22 22.75 10.27
CA VAL A 313 8.13 21.92 9.06
C VAL A 313 8.99 20.66 9.23
N ASP A 314 10.24 20.79 9.69
CA ASP A 314 11.13 19.64 9.90
C ASP A 314 10.57 18.62 10.88
N ARG A 315 10.00 19.09 12.00
CA ARG A 315 9.30 18.23 12.96
C ARG A 315 8.12 17.54 12.31
N SER A 316 7.28 18.28 11.58
CA SER A 316 6.08 17.75 10.94
C SER A 316 6.39 16.69 9.87
N LEU A 317 7.38 16.94 9.02
CA LEU A 317 7.80 16.00 7.97
C LEU A 317 8.45 14.75 8.57
N SER A 318 9.27 14.91 9.62
CA SER A 318 9.90 13.77 10.31
C SER A 318 8.87 12.92 11.04
N ALA A 319 7.88 13.54 11.70
CA ALA A 319 6.76 12.84 12.32
C ALA A 319 5.93 12.06 11.29
N ALA A 320 5.68 12.66 10.12
CA ALA A 320 4.92 12.01 9.05
C ALA A 320 5.60 10.74 8.53
N LEU A 321 6.92 10.78 8.33
CA LEU A 321 7.73 9.60 8.00
C LEU A 321 7.75 8.55 9.13
N GLY A 322 7.55 8.97 10.38
CA GLY A 322 7.38 8.13 11.56
C GLY A 322 5.96 7.62 11.79
N GLY A 323 5.01 7.88 10.88
CA GLY A 323 3.62 7.41 10.98
C GLY A 323 2.69 8.33 11.78
N VAL A 324 3.06 9.59 12.00
CA VAL A 324 2.24 10.59 12.71
C VAL A 324 2.08 11.84 11.85
N LEU A 325 0.84 12.19 11.48
CA LEU A 325 0.56 13.42 10.75
C LEU A 325 0.17 14.51 11.76
N LEU A 326 1.00 15.54 11.89
CA LEU A 326 0.77 16.68 12.80
C LEU A 326 -0.16 17.72 12.17
N GLY A 327 -0.68 18.62 13.00
CA GLY A 327 -1.77 19.52 12.62
C GLY A 327 -1.53 20.38 11.37
N ASP A 328 -0.30 20.80 11.07
CA ASP A 328 -0.05 21.61 9.85
C ASP A 328 0.22 20.77 8.60
N PHE A 329 0.32 19.45 8.75
CA PHE A 329 0.52 18.55 7.63
C PHE A 329 -0.73 18.56 6.73
N ASP A 330 -0.51 18.77 5.43
CA ASP A 330 -1.58 18.80 4.43
C ASP A 330 -1.84 17.38 3.89
N VAL A 331 -3.12 16.98 3.90
CA VAL A 331 -3.58 15.75 3.26
C VAL A 331 -4.43 16.12 2.06
N ARG A 332 -4.16 15.50 0.90
CA ARG A 332 -5.01 15.67 -0.28
C ARG A 332 -6.25 14.78 -0.18
N MET A 333 -7.42 15.41 -0.16
CA MET A 333 -8.73 14.76 -0.17
C MET A 333 -9.01 14.14 -1.55
N ALA A 334 -9.96 13.20 -1.63
CA ALA A 334 -10.34 12.57 -2.91
C ALA A 334 -10.83 13.57 -3.98
N GLY A 335 -11.33 14.75 -3.57
CA GLY A 335 -11.70 15.85 -4.47
C GLY A 335 -10.53 16.70 -4.99
N GLY A 336 -9.29 16.39 -4.58
CA GLY A 336 -8.08 17.11 -4.97
C GLY A 336 -7.69 18.27 -4.04
N GLU A 337 -8.59 18.73 -3.18
CA GLU A 337 -8.31 19.76 -2.17
C GLU A 337 -7.29 19.27 -1.15
N ALA A 338 -6.31 20.12 -0.79
CA ALA A 338 -5.39 19.88 0.31
C ALA A 338 -5.96 20.48 1.62
N VAL A 339 -6.07 19.66 2.66
CA VAL A 339 -6.63 20.07 3.96
C VAL A 339 -5.66 19.71 5.08
N LYS A 340 -5.44 20.65 6.01
CA LYS A 340 -4.59 20.45 7.19
C LYS A 340 -5.20 19.46 8.17
N ILE A 341 -4.36 18.63 8.79
CA ILE A 341 -4.79 17.72 9.86
C ILE A 341 -5.48 18.46 11.01
N GLY A 342 -5.00 19.65 11.38
CA GLY A 342 -5.61 20.48 12.43
C GLY A 342 -7.07 20.78 12.10
N THR A 343 -7.34 21.25 10.88
CA THR A 343 -8.70 21.51 10.38
C THR A 343 -9.57 20.26 10.36
N ILE A 344 -9.00 19.11 9.98
CA ILE A 344 -9.71 17.81 10.02
C ILE A 344 -10.08 17.45 11.47
N LEU A 345 -9.17 17.64 12.42
CA LEU A 345 -9.37 17.35 13.84
C LEU A 345 -10.33 18.33 14.53
N ASP A 346 -10.41 19.57 14.06
CA ASP A 346 -11.39 20.57 14.51
C ASP A 346 -12.81 20.27 14.01
N ASN A 347 -12.94 19.54 12.89
CA ASN A 347 -14.20 19.28 12.21
C ASN A 347 -14.45 17.78 12.01
N ARG A 348 -14.27 16.97 13.07
CA ARG A 348 -14.26 15.50 12.98
C ARG A 348 -15.52 14.91 12.36
N GLU A 349 -16.69 15.44 12.70
CA GLU A 349 -17.97 14.96 12.17
C GLU A 349 -18.06 15.12 10.65
N ARG A 350 -17.52 16.22 10.12
CA ARG A 350 -17.50 16.50 8.68
C ARG A 350 -16.57 15.55 7.93
N PHE A 351 -15.42 15.23 8.51
CA PHE A 351 -14.35 14.49 7.81
C PHE A 351 -14.31 12.99 8.14
N HIS A 352 -15.09 12.51 9.10
CA HIS A 352 -15.09 11.09 9.45
C HIS A 352 -15.51 10.23 8.25
N GLY A 353 -14.72 9.20 7.94
CA GLY A 353 -14.97 8.30 6.82
C GLY A 353 -14.64 8.88 5.45
N ALA A 354 -14.21 10.14 5.35
CA ALA A 354 -13.83 10.76 4.09
C ALA A 354 -12.62 10.06 3.46
N LEU A 355 -12.60 10.05 2.13
CA LEU A 355 -11.55 9.43 1.33
C LEU A 355 -10.46 10.43 0.99
N THR A 356 -9.22 9.96 0.96
CA THR A 356 -8.03 10.77 0.69
C THR A 356 -7.11 10.04 -0.30
N LEU A 357 -6.10 10.75 -0.80
CA LEU A 357 -4.93 10.14 -1.42
C LEU A 357 -4.00 9.58 -0.32
N ASP A 358 -2.92 8.90 -0.71
CA ASP A 358 -1.88 8.53 0.24
C ASP A 358 -1.24 9.81 0.82
N PRO A 359 -1.05 9.91 2.16
CA PRO A 359 -0.56 11.14 2.77
C PRO A 359 0.92 11.43 2.47
N LEU A 360 1.75 10.41 2.23
CA LEU A 360 3.17 10.62 1.93
C LEU A 360 3.43 10.64 0.42
N GLU A 361 2.71 9.84 -0.34
CA GLU A 361 2.86 9.64 -1.78
C GLU A 361 1.54 9.93 -2.51
N PRO A 362 1.06 11.19 -2.51
CA PRO A 362 -0.25 11.52 -3.07
C PRO A 362 -0.38 11.20 -4.57
N ASP A 363 0.73 11.08 -5.30
CA ASP A 363 0.73 10.72 -6.72
C ASP A 363 0.83 9.19 -6.96
N TYR A 364 0.84 8.38 -5.88
CA TYR A 364 0.86 6.92 -5.95
C TYR A 364 -0.22 6.38 -6.90
N ALA A 365 0.21 5.50 -7.80
CA ALA A 365 -0.65 4.90 -8.83
C ALA A 365 -1.45 5.95 -9.64
N ASN A 366 -0.80 7.05 -10.02
CA ASN A 366 -1.37 8.20 -10.75
C ASN A 366 -2.46 8.92 -9.96
N GLY A 367 -2.22 9.19 -8.68
CA GLY A 367 -3.18 9.91 -7.83
C GLY A 367 -4.38 9.05 -7.44
N LYS A 368 -4.14 7.78 -7.12
CA LYS A 368 -5.20 6.86 -6.73
C LYS A 368 -5.72 7.19 -5.33
N VAL A 369 -7.04 7.26 -5.16
CA VAL A 369 -7.68 7.39 -3.85
C VAL A 369 -7.43 6.12 -3.04
N THR A 370 -6.51 6.19 -2.07
CA THR A 370 -6.09 5.05 -1.25
C THR A 370 -6.20 5.30 0.23
N GLY A 371 -6.57 6.49 0.68
CA GLY A 371 -6.69 6.81 2.10
C GLY A 371 -8.12 6.91 2.59
N LYS A 372 -8.33 6.61 3.88
CA LYS A 372 -9.60 6.83 4.57
C LYS A 372 -9.37 7.32 6.00
N LEU A 373 -10.14 8.34 6.39
CA LEU A 373 -10.09 8.94 7.73
C LEU A 373 -11.01 8.19 8.71
N PHE A 374 -10.48 7.91 9.90
CA PHE A 374 -11.20 7.33 11.03
C PHE A 374 -11.01 8.23 12.25
N LEU A 375 -11.95 9.14 12.47
CA LEU A 375 -11.78 10.27 13.41
C LEU A 375 -12.50 10.11 14.75
N TYR A 376 -13.33 9.08 14.89
CA TYR A 376 -14.03 8.82 16.15
C TYR A 376 -13.17 8.00 17.10
N GLY A 377 -13.24 8.35 18.38
CA GLY A 377 -12.41 7.78 19.45
C GLY A 377 -11.24 8.67 19.85
N ALA A 378 -10.51 8.20 20.86
CA ALA A 378 -9.35 8.88 21.44
C ALA A 378 -8.17 9.01 20.45
N SER A 379 -8.05 8.05 19.53
CA SER A 379 -6.93 7.94 18.59
C SER A 379 -7.40 8.07 17.14
N PRO A 380 -7.58 9.30 16.63
CA PRO A 380 -7.94 9.52 15.23
C PRO A 380 -6.80 9.08 14.31
N THR A 381 -7.16 8.43 13.20
CA THR A 381 -6.20 7.85 12.24
C THR A 381 -6.59 8.10 10.80
N LEU A 382 -5.59 8.03 9.92
CA LEU A 382 -5.76 7.89 8.48
C LEU A 382 -5.16 6.54 8.08
N HIS A 383 -5.95 5.65 7.50
CA HIS A 383 -5.43 4.41 6.93
C HIS A 383 -5.26 4.55 5.43
N SER A 384 -4.02 4.42 4.94
CA SER A 384 -3.72 4.31 3.51
C SER A 384 -3.62 2.85 3.12
N PHE A 385 -4.36 2.44 2.10
CA PHE A 385 -4.30 1.12 1.46
C PHE A 385 -3.17 1.02 0.42
N ALA A 386 -2.37 2.08 0.23
CA ALA A 386 -1.23 2.04 -0.67
C ALA A 386 -0.18 1.04 -0.16
N ARG A 387 0.51 0.38 -1.10
CA ARG A 387 1.71 -0.45 -0.86
C ARG A 387 1.60 -1.55 0.21
N GLY A 388 0.39 -2.01 0.54
CA GLY A 388 0.17 -3.06 1.54
C GLY A 388 -0.50 -2.58 2.83
N GLY A 389 -0.74 -1.27 2.96
CA GLY A 389 -1.44 -0.71 4.11
C GLY A 389 -0.51 0.02 5.07
N THR A 390 -0.85 1.22 5.49
CA THR A 390 -0.20 1.94 6.59
C THR A 390 -1.22 2.80 7.31
N THR A 391 -1.26 2.70 8.63
CA THR A 391 -2.10 3.55 9.48
C THR A 391 -1.27 4.68 10.07
N TYR A 392 -1.68 5.91 9.81
CA TYR A 392 -1.07 7.12 10.36
C TYR A 392 -1.91 7.64 11.52
N ARG A 393 -1.27 7.95 12.65
CA ARG A 393 -1.93 8.64 13.76
C ARG A 393 -2.05 10.12 13.44
N LEU A 394 -3.21 10.70 13.73
CA LEU A 394 -3.44 12.14 13.54
C LEU A 394 -3.29 12.85 14.87
N ARG A 395 -2.52 13.94 14.89
CA ARG A 395 -2.26 14.72 16.11
C ARG A 395 -2.39 16.20 15.84
N ARG A 396 -2.77 16.95 16.88
CA ARG A 396 -2.64 18.40 16.89
C ARG A 396 -1.16 18.77 16.84
N GLN A 397 -0.89 20.03 16.50
CA GLN A 397 0.48 20.51 16.60
C GLN A 397 0.92 20.54 18.06
N PRO A 398 2.15 20.11 18.38
CA PRO A 398 2.64 20.16 19.74
C PRO A 398 2.53 21.57 20.33
N HIS A 399 2.12 21.65 21.58
CA HIS A 399 2.04 22.91 22.31
C HIS A 399 3.43 23.51 22.45
N ARG A 400 3.60 24.77 22.05
CA ARG A 400 4.85 25.49 22.22
C ARG A 400 4.93 26.03 23.64
N LEU A 401 5.86 25.51 24.43
CA LEU A 401 6.05 25.89 25.83
C LEU A 401 7.45 26.49 26.05
N TYR A 402 7.58 27.40 27.00
CA TYR A 402 8.85 28.08 27.28
C TYR A 402 9.37 27.75 28.68
N MET A 403 10.58 27.23 28.76
CA MET A 403 11.28 27.04 30.02
C MET A 403 11.98 28.34 30.43
N GLN A 404 11.57 28.88 31.57
CA GLN A 404 12.18 30.07 32.18
C GLN A 404 12.89 29.71 33.49
N ARG A 405 14.04 30.35 33.73
CA ARG A 405 14.80 30.14 34.97
C ARG A 405 13.93 30.52 36.17
N GLY A 406 13.79 29.60 37.12
CA GLY A 406 12.99 29.80 38.34
C GLY A 406 11.49 29.52 38.23
N ARG A 407 10.97 29.15 37.04
CA ARG A 407 9.52 28.94 36.81
C ARG A 407 9.16 27.49 36.46
N LYS A 408 9.86 26.53 37.09
CA LYS A 408 9.66 25.10 36.81
C LYS A 408 8.27 24.59 37.20
N ALA A 409 7.71 25.09 38.31
CA ALA A 409 6.36 24.74 38.74
C ALA A 409 5.30 25.18 37.70
N GLU A 410 5.41 26.40 37.21
CA GLU A 410 4.50 26.93 36.18
C GLU A 410 4.62 26.17 34.85
N LEU A 411 5.84 25.75 34.48
CA LEU A 411 6.04 24.88 33.32
C LEU A 411 5.36 23.51 33.52
N ALA A 412 5.38 22.95 34.73
CA ALA A 412 4.67 21.71 35.04
C ALA A 412 3.14 21.90 34.91
N ASP A 413 2.59 23.01 35.39
CA ASP A 413 1.18 23.39 35.19
C ASP A 413 0.81 23.48 33.70
N GLU A 414 1.63 24.20 32.91
CA GLU A 414 1.41 24.35 31.48
C GLU A 414 1.46 23.00 30.73
N ILE A 415 2.40 22.13 31.10
CA ILE A 415 2.49 20.77 30.55
C ILE A 415 1.24 19.97 30.91
N LEU A 416 0.82 19.98 32.18
CA LEU A 416 -0.36 19.23 32.62
C LEU A 416 -1.61 19.70 31.88
N LYS A 417 -1.77 21.02 31.72
CA LYS A 417 -2.86 21.62 30.93
C LYS A 417 -2.82 21.18 29.47
N ALA A 418 -1.65 21.23 28.83
CA ALA A 418 -1.48 20.77 27.44
C ALA A 418 -1.80 19.28 27.29
N LEU A 419 -1.39 18.44 28.25
CA LEU A 419 -1.71 17.02 28.25
C LEU A 419 -3.20 16.75 28.49
N ALA A 420 -3.87 17.55 29.31
CA ALA A 420 -5.31 17.42 29.55
C ALA A 420 -6.17 17.76 28.32
N GLU A 421 -5.64 18.53 27.36
CA GLU A 421 -6.29 18.81 26.08
C GLU A 421 -6.15 17.65 25.06
N GLU A 422 -5.27 16.67 25.33
CA GLU A 422 -5.07 15.52 24.45
C GLU A 422 -6.20 14.48 24.62
N PRO A 423 -6.82 14.02 23.51
CA PRO A 423 -8.00 13.15 23.56
C PRO A 423 -7.70 11.72 24.02
N ASP A 424 -6.43 11.34 24.17
CA ASP A 424 -5.98 10.03 24.62
C ASP A 424 -5.31 10.05 26.00
N VAL A 425 -5.23 11.19 26.66
CA VAL A 425 -4.62 11.33 27.99
C VAL A 425 -5.72 11.65 29.01
N PHE A 426 -5.75 10.90 30.10
CA PHE A 426 -6.78 11.03 31.13
C PHE A 426 -6.17 10.86 32.52
N ILE A 427 -6.87 11.35 33.54
CA ILE A 427 -6.58 11.02 34.93
C ILE A 427 -7.55 9.90 35.34
N ARG A 428 -7.02 8.80 35.89
CA ARG A 428 -7.82 7.70 36.43
C ARG A 428 -7.33 7.37 37.83
N GLY A 429 -8.14 7.71 38.83
CA GLY A 429 -7.67 7.71 40.23
C GLY A 429 -6.59 8.77 40.38
N GLU A 430 -5.48 8.41 41.02
CA GLU A 430 -4.30 9.26 41.25
C GLU A 430 -3.23 9.04 40.15
N SER A 431 -3.62 8.73 38.91
CA SER A 431 -2.63 8.41 37.88
C SER A 431 -3.02 8.94 36.52
N LEU A 432 -2.09 9.63 35.88
CA LEU A 432 -2.16 9.98 34.48
C LEU A 432 -2.04 8.69 33.64
N VAL A 433 -2.99 8.46 32.74
CA VAL A 433 -3.05 7.29 31.87
C VAL A 433 -3.16 7.74 30.42
N VAL A 434 -2.56 6.98 29.51
CA VAL A 434 -2.73 7.14 28.07
C VAL A 434 -3.50 5.96 27.47
N MET A 435 -4.39 6.23 26.54
CA MET A 435 -5.11 5.24 25.74
C MET A 435 -4.31 4.87 24.49
N GLU A 436 -3.72 3.69 24.47
CA GLU A 436 -3.02 3.14 23.30
C GLU A 436 -3.62 1.78 22.93
N ASP A 437 -3.98 1.61 21.65
CA ASP A 437 -4.52 0.35 21.10
C ASP A 437 -5.69 -0.24 21.91
N GLY A 438 -6.56 0.64 22.42
CA GLY A 438 -7.71 0.26 23.25
C GLY A 438 -7.36 -0.17 24.67
N ARG A 439 -6.10 -0.02 25.08
CA ARG A 439 -5.61 -0.33 26.44
C ARG A 439 -5.19 0.96 27.16
N MET A 440 -5.58 1.07 28.42
CA MET A 440 -5.06 2.10 29.31
C MET A 440 -3.67 1.72 29.80
N ARG A 441 -2.71 2.64 29.65
CA ARG A 441 -1.36 2.49 30.18
C ARG A 441 -1.07 3.62 31.17
N PRO A 442 -0.69 3.33 32.43
CA PRO A 442 -0.28 4.36 33.36
C PRO A 442 1.03 5.01 32.91
N LEU A 443 1.10 6.33 32.99
CA LEU A 443 2.25 7.12 32.63
C LEU A 443 3.19 7.23 33.83
N ARG A 444 4.34 6.57 33.72
CA ARG A 444 5.46 6.67 34.67
C ARG A 444 6.52 7.60 34.12
N LYS A 445 7.46 8.07 34.95
CA LYS A 445 8.51 9.03 34.60
C LYS A 445 9.06 8.92 33.16
N HIS A 446 9.59 7.76 32.76
CA HIS A 446 10.17 7.58 31.43
C HIS A 446 9.14 7.71 30.29
N ASN A 447 7.95 7.13 30.45
CA ASN A 447 6.91 7.17 29.43
C ASN A 447 6.24 8.55 29.37
N LEU A 448 6.15 9.25 30.50
CA LEU A 448 5.65 10.62 30.57
C LEU A 448 6.62 11.60 29.91
N ALA A 449 7.93 11.50 30.19
CA ALA A 449 8.94 12.33 29.52
C ALA A 449 8.87 12.16 27.99
N HIS A 450 8.76 10.91 27.52
CA HIS A 450 8.55 10.63 26.11
C HIS A 450 7.24 11.21 25.58
N LEU A 451 6.12 11.04 26.31
CA LEU A 451 4.83 11.60 25.92
C LEU A 451 4.91 13.13 25.78
N ILE A 452 5.46 13.82 26.78
CA ILE A 452 5.65 15.28 26.78
C ILE A 452 6.46 15.69 25.54
N GLY A 453 7.59 15.04 25.26
CA GLY A 453 8.40 15.36 24.07
C GLY A 453 7.68 15.14 22.74
N THR A 454 6.59 14.36 22.71
CA THR A 454 5.74 14.16 21.53
C THR A 454 4.49 15.05 21.48
N ARG A 455 4.14 15.73 22.57
CA ARG A 455 2.91 16.55 22.71
C ARG A 455 3.18 18.03 22.98
N ALA A 456 4.36 18.34 23.51
CA ALA A 456 4.85 19.68 23.72
C ALA A 456 6.21 19.86 23.06
N ALA A 457 6.44 21.06 22.56
CA ALA A 457 7.72 21.52 22.05
C ALA A 457 8.25 22.58 23.01
N LEU A 458 9.31 22.24 23.76
CA LEU A 458 9.86 23.09 24.79
C LEU A 458 11.04 23.92 24.25
N TYR A 459 11.09 25.18 24.65
CA TYR A 459 12.11 26.14 24.22
C TYR A 459 12.68 26.95 25.37
N VAL A 460 13.94 27.36 25.23
CA VAL A 460 14.52 28.48 25.99
C VAL A 460 14.85 29.61 25.03
N LYS A 461 14.70 30.86 25.48
CA LYS A 461 15.20 32.01 24.72
C LYS A 461 16.67 32.25 25.04
N ASN A 462 17.50 32.34 24.02
CA ASN A 462 18.89 32.77 24.20
C ASN A 462 18.99 34.29 24.37
N ASP A 463 20.20 34.79 24.62
CA ASP A 463 20.48 36.23 24.82
C ASP A 463 20.09 37.12 23.63
N LYS A 464 19.91 36.53 22.45
CA LYS A 464 19.46 37.19 21.22
C LYS A 464 17.95 37.09 21.01
N GLY A 465 17.21 36.54 21.97
CA GLY A 465 15.76 36.33 21.90
C GLY A 465 15.32 35.18 21.00
N LEU A 466 16.26 34.40 20.45
CA LEU A 466 16.00 33.26 19.59
C LEU A 466 15.64 32.04 20.42
N ASP A 467 14.71 31.25 19.90
CA ASP A 467 14.25 30.04 20.55
C ASP A 467 15.23 28.88 20.28
N LEU A 468 15.67 28.25 21.36
CA LEU A 468 16.50 27.05 21.34
C LEU A 468 15.66 25.88 21.87
N PRO A 469 15.46 24.80 21.10
CA PRO A 469 14.72 23.64 21.56
C PRO A 469 15.46 22.95 22.71
N VAL A 470 14.70 22.49 23.70
CA VAL A 470 15.22 21.79 24.88
C VAL A 470 14.34 20.60 25.24
N ASP A 471 14.92 19.60 25.88
CA ASP A 471 14.16 18.49 26.46
C ASP A 471 13.54 18.90 27.81
N VAL A 472 12.44 18.23 28.18
CA VAL A 472 11.83 18.43 29.50
C VAL A 472 12.77 17.94 30.61
N PRO A 473 13.10 18.77 31.61
CA PRO A 473 13.92 18.33 32.73
C PRO A 473 13.24 17.24 33.56
N ASN A 474 14.01 16.28 34.07
CA ASN A 474 13.50 15.17 34.88
C ASN A 474 12.72 15.64 36.12
N ASP A 475 13.14 16.73 36.75
CA ASP A 475 12.46 17.26 37.94
C ASP A 475 11.10 17.90 37.59
N VAL A 476 10.96 18.49 36.40
CA VAL A 476 9.66 18.96 35.89
C VAL A 476 8.73 17.78 35.61
N VAL A 477 9.23 16.68 35.06
CA VAL A 477 8.43 15.45 34.85
C VAL A 477 7.91 14.89 36.18
N GLU A 478 8.74 14.90 37.22
CA GLU A 478 8.34 14.48 38.56
C GLU A 478 7.27 15.40 39.17
N MET A 479 7.39 16.72 38.96
CA MET A 479 6.36 17.68 39.37
C MET A 479 5.01 17.37 38.70
N VAL A 480 5.00 17.12 37.38
CA VAL A 480 3.76 16.78 36.64
C VAL A 480 3.11 15.50 37.18
N ILE A 481 3.90 14.48 37.54
CA ILE A 481 3.38 13.24 38.14
C ILE A 481 2.75 13.53 39.51
N ALA A 482 3.49 14.20 40.39
CA ALA A 482 3.02 14.51 41.74
C ALA A 482 1.74 15.36 41.73
N MET A 483 1.60 16.26 40.74
CA MET A 483 0.43 17.10 40.55
C MET A 483 -0.78 16.36 39.95
N ALA A 484 -0.56 15.25 39.24
CA ALA A 484 -1.64 14.40 38.73
C ALA A 484 -2.10 13.34 39.74
N GLU A 485 -1.28 13.10 40.78
CA GLU A 485 -1.57 12.21 41.91
C GLU A 485 -2.39 12.88 43.02
N GLY A 486 -2.37 14.22 43.10
CA GLY A 486 -3.15 15.03 44.04
C GLY A 486 -4.43 15.58 43.43
#